data_AF-A0A1E7F1S4-F1
#
_entry.id   AF-A0A1E7F1S4-F1
#
_cell.length_a   1.000
_cell.length_b   1.000
_cell.length_c   1.000
_cell.angle_alpha   90.00
_cell.angle_beta   90.00
_cell.angle_gamma   90.00
#
_symmetry.space_group_name_H-M   'P 1'
#
loop_
_entity.id
_entity.type
_entity.pdbx_description
1 polymer ?
#
loop_
_entity_poly.entity_id
_entity_poly.type
_entity_poly.pdbx_seq_one_letter_code
_entity_poly.pdbx_strand_id
1 'polypeptide(L)'
;MDTITAQSAQLPSLASVGGRNGESVSSINRPNTAATKESTFGLEENNEESVVVVMSEIVKSPYENGACAEIGEYYFDELKNIMKPTTNRAVPSHDDDDISSDHIIIIMNPKMENFFGDTLARALFKTRLEIIKSGMVFSTSWREGKIRGNNFGWIPRKQLLLCLQEQLFTEANVTSLQAIVKNLDCVDLVLEAIYTYNLTYEYPNLSSNEKERAFFFDIPETTKICCYKCIIFVARAFATLQILRKTHEISRSLTKNIKKCLSIIEKHVRMNPQTVTELRRKSEKYFNSNDDKPNSKASKLNQCDQSAKRRRSSVTASITSNRNRVDDEEAISASASASATATSKRPCKKIRRSVVKSESLLLSFKIMQEQTQRISQTMDFFKTQLQDHRDMLRGEIRDSIKKEVKASSGGNRSNGR
;
A
#
# COMPACT_ATOMS: atom_id res chain seq x y z
N MET A 1 -51.09 -10.22 -35.04
CA MET A 1 -51.32 -11.39 -34.18
C MET A 1 -50.08 -12.23 -34.28
N ASP A 2 -49.21 -12.17 -33.28
CA ASP A 2 -48.11 -13.13 -33.11
C ASP A 2 -47.81 -13.21 -31.61
N THR A 3 -48.09 -14.38 -31.05
CA THR A 3 -47.95 -14.70 -29.64
C THR A 3 -46.60 -15.38 -29.46
N ILE A 4 -45.65 -14.73 -28.77
CA ILE A 4 -44.37 -15.33 -28.41
C ILE A 4 -44.48 -15.88 -26.98
N THR A 5 -44.50 -17.20 -26.92
CA THR A 5 -44.57 -18.05 -25.73
C THR A 5 -43.23 -18.06 -25.00
N ALA A 6 -43.24 -17.67 -23.71
CA ALA A 6 -42.09 -17.81 -22.82
C ALA A 6 -41.97 -19.25 -22.32
N GLN A 7 -40.81 -19.89 -22.52
CA GLN A 7 -40.46 -21.18 -21.91
C GLN A 7 -39.68 -20.96 -20.61
N SER A 8 -40.25 -21.45 -19.50
CA SER A 8 -39.59 -21.58 -18.21
C SER A 8 -38.56 -22.71 -18.21
N ALA A 9 -37.32 -22.39 -17.87
CA ALA A 9 -36.28 -23.38 -17.61
C ALA A 9 -36.41 -23.92 -16.16
N GLN A 10 -36.64 -25.22 -16.03
CA GLN A 10 -36.59 -25.96 -14.77
C GLN A 10 -35.13 -26.23 -14.36
N LEU A 11 -34.81 -25.95 -13.10
CA LEU A 11 -33.56 -26.32 -12.45
C LEU A 11 -33.60 -27.78 -11.98
N PRO A 12 -32.52 -28.57 -12.13
CA PRO A 12 -32.48 -29.92 -11.59
C PRO A 12 -32.19 -29.94 -10.09
N SER A 13 -32.98 -30.77 -9.41
CA SER A 13 -32.90 -31.17 -8.00
C SER A 13 -31.58 -31.90 -7.69
N LEU A 14 -30.89 -31.47 -6.63
CA LEU A 14 -29.74 -32.17 -6.06
C LEU A 14 -30.23 -33.25 -5.09
N ALA A 15 -30.04 -34.51 -5.49
CA ALA A 15 -30.25 -35.67 -4.66
C ALA A 15 -29.12 -35.79 -3.60
N SER A 16 -29.56 -36.01 -2.37
CA SER A 16 -28.77 -36.40 -1.21
C SER A 16 -28.21 -37.81 -1.41
N VAL A 17 -26.88 -37.96 -1.30
CA VAL A 17 -26.23 -39.27 -1.18
C VAL A 17 -25.39 -39.25 0.09
N GLY A 18 -25.87 -39.98 1.09
CA GLY A 18 -25.11 -40.32 2.28
C GLY A 18 -24.09 -41.41 1.99
N GLY A 19 -22.90 -41.27 2.55
CA GLY A 19 -21.84 -42.27 2.51
C GLY A 19 -21.00 -42.18 3.79
N ARG A 20 -21.30 -43.07 4.74
CA ARG A 20 -20.48 -43.39 5.90
C ARG A 20 -19.19 -44.10 5.45
N ASN A 21 -18.12 -43.88 6.22
CA ASN A 21 -16.93 -44.71 6.52
C ASN A 21 -15.78 -43.71 6.75
N GLY A 22 -15.04 -43.66 7.86
CA GLY A 22 -14.73 -44.69 8.85
C GLY A 22 -13.21 -44.78 8.89
N GLU A 23 -12.53 -43.93 9.68
CA GLU A 23 -11.08 -44.01 9.88
C GLU A 23 -10.66 -43.47 11.27
N SER A 24 -10.46 -44.43 12.17
CA SER A 24 -9.34 -44.59 13.10
C SER A 24 -8.65 -43.34 13.65
N VAL A 25 -9.09 -42.89 14.82
CA VAL A 25 -8.35 -41.95 15.68
C VAL A 25 -7.40 -42.73 16.58
N SER A 26 -6.10 -42.50 16.42
CA SER A 26 -5.05 -42.99 17.32
C SER A 26 -5.01 -42.15 18.60
N SER A 27 -5.29 -42.80 19.72
CA SER A 27 -5.21 -42.26 21.08
C SER A 27 -3.79 -41.86 21.47
N ILE A 28 -3.58 -40.59 21.85
CA ILE A 28 -2.40 -40.15 22.61
C ILE A 28 -2.85 -39.79 24.02
N ASN A 29 -2.37 -40.57 24.98
CA ASN A 29 -2.54 -40.38 26.42
C ASN A 29 -1.89 -39.07 26.88
N ARG A 30 -2.63 -38.24 27.63
CA ARG A 30 -2.07 -37.24 28.55
C ARG A 30 -2.60 -37.51 29.96
N PRO A 31 -1.74 -37.50 30.99
CA PRO A 31 -2.18 -37.74 32.36
C PRO A 31 -2.84 -36.49 32.97
N ASN A 32 -3.94 -36.74 33.68
CA ASN A 32 -4.62 -35.79 34.54
C ASN A 32 -3.80 -35.52 35.82
N THR A 33 -3.67 -34.25 36.18
CA THR A 33 -3.34 -33.85 37.55
C THR A 33 -4.32 -32.76 37.97
N ALA A 34 -5.14 -33.09 38.96
CA ALA A 34 -6.07 -32.18 39.61
C ALA A 34 -5.38 -31.43 40.75
N ALA A 35 -5.63 -30.12 40.85
CA ALA A 35 -5.58 -29.38 42.11
C ALA A 35 -6.42 -28.10 42.00
N THR A 36 -7.53 -28.10 42.75
CA THR A 36 -8.49 -27.01 42.94
C THR A 36 -7.93 -25.97 43.91
N LYS A 37 -7.91 -24.67 43.55
CA LYS A 37 -7.87 -23.52 44.49
C LYS A 37 -8.62 -22.31 43.94
N GLU A 38 -9.10 -21.51 44.88
CA GLU A 38 -10.23 -20.58 44.83
C GLU A 38 -10.04 -19.31 43.99
N SER A 39 -11.17 -18.80 43.51
CA SER A 39 -11.34 -17.83 42.43
C SER A 39 -11.36 -16.37 42.92
N THR A 40 -10.29 -15.63 42.59
CA THR A 40 -10.20 -14.17 42.63
C THR A 40 -10.26 -13.64 41.19
N PHE A 41 -11.19 -12.74 40.88
CA PHE A 41 -11.38 -12.19 39.53
C PHE A 41 -10.20 -11.27 39.13
N GLY A 42 -9.18 -11.85 38.51
CA GLY A 42 -8.15 -11.15 37.74
C GLY A 42 -8.40 -11.32 36.25
N LEU A 43 -8.29 -10.24 35.47
CA LEU A 43 -8.14 -10.28 34.01
C LEU A 43 -6.74 -10.84 33.64
N GLU A 44 -6.34 -11.97 34.22
CA GLU A 44 -5.27 -12.77 33.65
C GLU A 44 -5.89 -13.62 32.54
N GLU A 45 -5.53 -13.18 31.34
CA GLU A 45 -5.59 -13.88 30.08
C GLU A 45 -5.22 -15.36 30.24
N ASN A 46 -6.23 -16.25 30.33
CA ASN A 46 -6.09 -17.62 29.82
C ASN A 46 -6.14 -17.65 28.28
N ASN A 47 -5.63 -16.60 27.62
CA ASN A 47 -5.12 -16.79 26.27
C ASN A 47 -3.89 -17.65 26.46
N GLU A 48 -3.95 -18.91 26.05
CA GLU A 48 -2.77 -19.57 25.49
C GLU A 48 -2.34 -18.67 24.31
N GLU A 49 -1.62 -17.59 24.63
CA GLU A 49 -1.07 -16.67 23.67
C GLU A 49 -0.14 -17.55 22.85
N SER A 50 -0.59 -17.93 21.65
CA SER A 50 0.16 -18.74 20.70
C SER A 50 1.54 -18.10 20.61
N VAL A 51 2.52 -18.75 21.25
CA VAL A 51 3.85 -18.16 21.48
C VAL A 51 4.53 -18.13 20.13
N VAL A 52 4.42 -16.99 19.43
CA VAL A 52 5.04 -16.84 18.13
C VAL A 52 6.53 -16.64 18.31
N VAL A 53 7.31 -17.57 17.77
CA VAL A 53 8.77 -17.60 17.92
C VAL A 53 9.44 -16.74 16.85
N VAL A 54 10.59 -16.15 17.20
CA VAL A 54 11.45 -15.42 16.26
C VAL A 54 11.93 -16.37 15.14
N MET A 55 11.81 -15.92 13.88
CA MET A 55 12.33 -16.66 12.73
C MET A 55 13.67 -16.08 12.25
N SER A 56 14.78 -16.77 12.52
CA SER A 56 16.12 -16.31 12.15
C SER A 56 16.41 -16.33 10.63
N GLU A 57 15.73 -17.22 9.89
CA GLU A 57 16.03 -17.50 8.49
C GLU A 57 14.74 -17.92 7.76
N ILE A 58 14.32 -17.13 6.76
CA ILE A 58 13.22 -17.53 5.87
C ILE A 58 13.71 -18.62 4.91
N VAL A 59 13.04 -19.78 4.92
CA VAL A 59 13.31 -20.90 4.00
C VAL A 59 12.17 -21.06 2.99
N LYS A 60 10.91 -21.05 3.46
CA LYS A 60 9.72 -21.27 2.63
C LYS A 60 8.74 -20.09 2.66
N SER A 61 8.46 -19.52 3.83
CA SER A 61 7.69 -18.29 3.97
C SER A 61 8.00 -17.57 5.30
N PRO A 62 7.71 -16.27 5.39
CA PRO A 62 7.96 -15.45 6.59
C PRO A 62 7.02 -15.75 7.78
N TYR A 63 5.95 -16.54 7.59
CA TYR A 63 5.00 -16.91 8.63
C TYR A 63 4.69 -18.41 8.57
N GLU A 64 5.45 -19.24 9.31
CA GLU A 64 5.31 -20.70 9.28
C GLU A 64 5.57 -21.32 10.65
N ASN A 65 4.85 -22.40 10.99
CA ASN A 65 5.06 -23.22 12.18
C ASN A 65 5.10 -22.41 13.49
N GLY A 66 4.22 -21.42 13.63
CA GLY A 66 4.20 -20.53 14.79
C GLY A 66 5.42 -19.61 14.88
N ALA A 67 6.19 -19.44 13.80
CA ALA A 67 7.30 -18.51 13.75
C ALA A 67 7.01 -17.36 12.77
N CYS A 68 7.53 -16.18 13.11
CA CYS A 68 7.31 -14.95 12.33
C CYS A 68 8.63 -14.20 12.12
N ALA A 69 8.92 -13.87 10.86
CA ALA A 69 10.12 -13.13 10.47
C ALA A 69 10.04 -11.63 10.78
N GLU A 70 8.89 -11.11 11.21
CA GLU A 70 8.78 -9.72 11.70
C GLU A 70 9.24 -9.58 13.16
N ILE A 71 9.30 -10.67 13.93
CA ILE A 71 9.67 -10.61 15.35
C ILE A 71 11.20 -10.51 15.47
N GLY A 72 11.68 -9.54 16.23
CA GLY A 72 13.11 -9.27 16.41
C GLY A 72 13.72 -8.40 15.31
N GLU A 73 12.93 -8.00 14.31
CA GLU A 73 13.34 -7.02 13.32
C GLU A 73 13.07 -5.60 13.84
N TYR A 74 14.16 -4.87 14.09
CA TYR A 74 14.16 -3.55 14.76
C TYR A 74 13.08 -2.58 14.25
N TYR A 75 12.89 -2.46 12.94
CA TYR A 75 11.92 -1.51 12.36
C TYR A 75 10.47 -1.92 12.60
N PHE A 76 10.17 -3.21 12.61
CA PHE A 76 8.84 -3.69 12.97
C PHE A 76 8.56 -3.45 14.45
N ASP A 77 9.54 -3.71 15.31
CA ASP A 77 9.42 -3.48 16.76
C ASP A 77 9.27 -1.98 17.09
N GLU A 78 10.02 -1.11 16.41
CA GLU A 78 9.90 0.35 16.53
C GLU A 78 8.49 0.82 16.17
N LEU A 79 7.95 0.39 15.02
CA LEU A 79 6.59 0.74 14.63
C LEU A 79 5.53 0.15 15.57
N LYS A 80 5.70 -1.11 16.00
CA LYS A 80 4.79 -1.74 16.98
C LYS A 80 4.77 -0.96 18.29
N ASN A 81 5.92 -0.52 18.78
CA ASN A 81 6.01 0.31 19.98
C ASN A 81 5.32 1.67 19.81
N ILE A 82 5.41 2.28 18.62
CA ILE A 82 4.68 3.53 18.30
C ILE A 82 3.17 3.27 18.31
N MET A 83 2.71 2.15 17.75
CA MET A 83 1.28 1.83 17.63
C MET A 83 0.67 1.15 18.86
N LYS A 84 1.49 0.74 19.84
CA LYS A 84 1.03 0.05 21.06
C LYS A 84 0.26 1.04 21.94
N PRO A 85 -0.92 0.68 22.46
CA PRO A 85 -1.62 1.49 23.45
C PRO A 85 -0.74 1.76 24.68
N THR A 86 -0.86 2.95 25.24
CA THR A 86 -0.25 3.28 26.54
C THR A 86 -1.32 3.10 27.62
N THR A 87 -0.95 2.42 28.70
CA THR A 87 -1.80 2.32 29.89
C THR A 87 -1.33 3.37 30.88
N ASN A 88 -2.17 4.37 31.13
CA ASN A 88 -1.95 5.24 32.28
C ASN A 88 -2.77 4.63 33.42
N ARG A 89 -2.09 4.23 34.49
CA ARG A 89 -2.77 3.93 35.75
C ARG A 89 -3.38 5.26 36.20
N ALA A 90 -4.70 5.37 36.13
CA ALA A 90 -5.38 6.52 36.69
C ALA A 90 -4.95 6.59 38.16
N VAL A 91 -4.34 7.70 38.56
CA VAL A 91 -4.04 7.93 39.98
C VAL A 91 -5.41 8.00 40.65
N PRO A 92 -5.74 7.08 41.58
CA PRO A 92 -7.00 7.15 42.28
C PRO A 92 -7.09 8.51 42.95
N SER A 93 -8.08 9.32 42.55
CA SER A 93 -8.41 10.55 43.25
C SER A 93 -8.86 10.17 44.66
N HIS A 94 -8.22 10.76 45.65
CA HIS A 94 -8.11 10.25 47.02
C HIS A 94 -9.41 10.32 47.87
N ASP A 95 -10.56 10.62 47.25
CA ASP A 95 -11.74 11.13 47.97
C ASP A 95 -12.99 10.21 47.92
N ASP A 96 -12.93 9.03 47.31
CA ASP A 96 -14.07 8.10 47.27
C ASP A 96 -13.66 6.68 47.70
N ASP A 97 -13.88 6.36 48.98
CA ASP A 97 -13.52 5.12 49.67
C ASP A 97 -14.29 3.85 49.20
N ASP A 98 -15.06 3.87 48.10
CA ASP A 98 -16.01 2.78 47.84
C ASP A 98 -16.28 2.39 46.37
N ILE A 99 -15.33 2.58 45.44
CA ILE A 99 -15.49 2.04 44.07
C ILE A 99 -14.32 1.13 43.69
N SER A 100 -14.55 -0.15 43.97
CA SER A 100 -14.04 -1.30 43.24
C SER A 100 -14.02 -1.07 41.72
N SER A 101 -12.83 -1.05 41.13
CA SER A 101 -12.44 -1.76 39.90
C SER A 101 -11.26 -1.03 39.25
N ASP A 102 -10.16 -1.75 39.03
CA ASP A 102 -9.01 -1.34 38.21
C ASP A 102 -9.46 -0.97 36.78
N HIS A 103 -9.93 0.27 36.59
CA HIS A 103 -10.33 0.75 35.28
C HIS A 103 -9.07 1.16 34.51
N ILE A 104 -8.48 0.22 33.78
CA ILE A 104 -7.34 0.51 32.91
C ILE A 104 -7.84 1.36 31.74
N ILE A 105 -7.50 2.64 31.75
CA ILE A 105 -7.76 3.54 30.63
C ILE A 105 -6.71 3.26 29.55
N ILE A 106 -7.17 2.67 28.44
CA ILE A 106 -6.34 2.42 27.26
C ILE A 106 -6.24 3.72 26.46
N ILE A 107 -5.05 4.33 26.43
CA ILE A 107 -4.80 5.61 25.76
C ILE A 107 -3.96 5.40 24.50
N MET A 108 -4.22 6.19 23.47
CA MET A 108 -3.40 6.21 22.25
C MET A 108 -2.00 6.72 22.57
N ASN A 109 -0.97 6.05 22.05
CA ASN A 109 0.41 6.53 22.20
C ASN A 109 0.57 7.88 21.48
N PRO A 110 1.02 8.95 22.17
CA PRO A 110 1.13 10.29 21.57
C PRO A 110 2.12 10.33 20.40
N LYS A 111 3.07 9.39 20.33
CA LYS A 111 4.00 9.31 19.18
C LYS A 111 3.26 9.04 17.87
N MET A 112 2.10 8.39 17.88
CA MET A 112 1.34 8.12 16.65
C MET A 112 0.99 9.41 15.91
N GLU A 113 0.67 10.49 16.62
CA GLU A 113 0.29 11.77 16.01
C GLU A 113 1.44 12.36 15.18
N ASN A 114 2.69 12.17 15.61
CA ASN A 114 3.86 12.64 14.87
C ASN A 114 4.07 11.92 13.54
N PHE A 115 3.64 10.66 13.43
CA PHE A 115 3.81 9.84 12.23
C PHE A 115 2.61 9.89 11.29
N PHE A 116 1.39 9.97 11.83
CA PHE A 116 0.16 9.84 11.06
C PHE A 116 -0.69 11.12 11.03
N GLY A 117 -0.41 12.09 11.90
CA GLY A 117 -1.31 13.21 12.18
C GLY A 117 -2.47 12.80 13.11
N ASP A 118 -3.06 13.78 13.80
CA ASP A 118 -4.06 13.55 14.86
C ASP A 118 -5.25 12.68 14.40
N THR A 119 -5.91 13.07 13.31
CA THR A 119 -7.13 12.37 12.84
C THR A 119 -6.85 10.92 12.44
N LEU A 120 -5.80 10.68 11.66
CA LEU A 120 -5.47 9.33 11.18
C LEU A 120 -4.88 8.47 12.31
N ALA A 121 -4.08 9.04 13.22
CA ALA A 121 -3.57 8.33 14.39
C ALA A 121 -4.72 7.75 15.23
N ARG A 122 -5.75 8.57 15.54
CA ARG A 122 -6.93 8.13 16.29
C ARG A 122 -7.71 7.04 15.55
N ALA A 123 -7.88 7.18 14.23
CA ALA A 123 -8.58 6.18 13.41
C ALA A 123 -7.82 4.85 13.41
N LEU A 124 -6.50 4.86 13.21
CA LEU A 124 -5.65 3.67 13.21
C LEU A 124 -5.60 2.99 14.57
N PHE A 125 -5.52 3.77 15.65
CA PHE A 125 -5.55 3.25 17.02
C PHE A 125 -6.85 2.48 17.29
N LYS A 126 -8.01 3.12 17.04
CA LYS A 126 -9.32 2.48 17.23
C LYS A 126 -9.52 1.26 16.32
N THR A 127 -9.10 1.38 15.07
CA THR A 127 -9.14 0.29 14.08
C THR A 127 -8.32 -0.91 14.53
N ARG A 128 -7.10 -0.69 15.01
CA ARG A 128 -6.24 -1.76 15.52
C ARG A 128 -6.90 -2.50 16.69
N LEU A 129 -7.50 -1.78 17.64
CA LEU A 129 -8.23 -2.39 18.75
C LEU A 129 -9.40 -3.26 18.28
N GLU A 130 -10.19 -2.80 17.31
CA GLU A 130 -11.29 -3.62 16.78
C GLU A 130 -10.83 -4.79 15.90
N ILE A 131 -9.72 -4.66 15.17
CA ILE A 131 -9.11 -5.77 14.44
C ILE A 131 -8.69 -6.87 15.42
N ILE A 132 -7.99 -6.51 16.51
CA ILE A 132 -7.60 -7.45 17.58
C ILE A 132 -8.83 -8.18 18.11
N LYS A 133 -9.90 -7.46 18.46
CA LYS A 133 -11.16 -8.05 18.97
C LYS A 133 -11.90 -8.91 17.94
N SER A 134 -11.67 -8.68 16.65
CA SER A 134 -12.37 -9.43 15.61
C SER A 134 -11.89 -10.88 15.50
N GLY A 135 -10.64 -11.16 15.85
CA GLY A 135 -10.01 -12.47 15.63
C GLY A 135 -9.92 -12.87 14.15
N MET A 136 -10.22 -11.97 13.21
CA MET A 136 -10.18 -12.23 11.78
C MET A 136 -8.86 -11.75 11.18
N VAL A 137 -8.35 -12.48 10.19
CA VAL A 137 -7.16 -12.04 9.44
C VAL A 137 -7.49 -10.77 8.63
N PHE A 138 -8.62 -10.78 7.92
CA PHE A 138 -9.06 -9.67 7.07
C PHE A 138 -10.53 -9.82 6.65
N SER A 139 -11.21 -8.68 6.43
CA SER A 139 -12.47 -8.60 5.71
C SER A 139 -12.40 -7.49 4.66
N THR A 140 -13.02 -7.70 3.50
CA THR A 140 -13.06 -6.71 2.42
C THR A 140 -13.77 -5.41 2.83
N SER A 141 -14.70 -5.47 3.78
CA SER A 141 -15.39 -4.29 4.33
C SER A 141 -14.45 -3.33 5.07
N TRP A 142 -13.29 -3.80 5.53
CA TRP A 142 -12.33 -2.98 6.27
C TRP A 142 -11.73 -1.87 5.41
N ARG A 143 -11.72 -2.02 4.08
CA ARG A 143 -11.32 -0.97 3.13
C ARG A 143 -12.21 0.27 3.19
N GLU A 144 -13.47 0.06 3.56
CA GLU A 144 -14.46 1.13 3.74
C GLU A 144 -14.43 1.68 5.18
N GLY A 145 -13.49 1.22 6.02
CA GLY A 145 -13.44 1.58 7.44
C GLY A 145 -14.47 0.86 8.31
N LYS A 146 -15.16 -0.17 7.79
CA LYS A 146 -16.21 -0.88 8.52
C LYS A 146 -15.69 -2.16 9.14
N ILE A 147 -15.53 -2.17 10.46
CA ILE A 147 -14.99 -3.30 11.24
C ILE A 147 -15.98 -3.64 12.35
N ARG A 148 -16.54 -4.86 12.32
CA ARG A 148 -17.56 -5.33 13.28
C ARG A 148 -18.77 -4.38 13.41
N GLY A 149 -19.21 -3.80 12.29
CA GLY A 149 -20.32 -2.83 12.25
C GLY A 149 -19.95 -1.40 12.65
N ASN A 150 -18.78 -1.17 13.24
CA ASN A 150 -18.29 0.17 13.57
C ASN A 150 -17.65 0.82 12.33
N ASN A 151 -17.85 2.13 12.17
CA ASN A 151 -17.27 2.92 11.09
C ASN A 151 -16.12 3.79 11.61
N PHE A 152 -14.91 3.53 11.12
CA PHE A 152 -13.68 4.25 11.48
C PHE A 152 -13.28 5.31 10.44
N GLY A 153 -14.13 5.54 9.43
CA GLY A 153 -13.84 6.43 8.32
C GLY A 153 -12.87 5.80 7.32
N TRP A 154 -12.44 6.59 6.34
CA TRP A 154 -11.52 6.10 5.32
C TRP A 154 -10.11 5.91 5.90
N ILE A 155 -9.57 4.70 5.76
CA ILE A 155 -8.22 4.36 6.20
C ILE A 155 -7.39 4.02 4.96
N PRO A 156 -6.27 4.73 4.71
CA PRO A 156 -5.33 4.38 3.66
C PRO A 156 -4.92 2.90 3.69
N ARG A 157 -4.91 2.25 2.53
CA ARG A 157 -4.64 0.80 2.40
C ARG A 157 -3.30 0.38 2.99
N LYS A 158 -2.24 1.17 2.75
CA LYS A 158 -0.89 0.93 3.29
C LYS A 158 -0.90 0.92 4.83
N GLN A 159 -1.65 1.82 5.45
CA GLN A 159 -1.76 1.93 6.90
C GLN A 159 -2.68 0.84 7.49
N LEU A 160 -3.77 0.49 6.80
CA LEU A 160 -4.61 -0.65 7.19
C LEU A 160 -3.81 -1.96 7.18
N LEU A 161 -2.92 -2.15 6.19
CA LEU A 161 -2.00 -3.29 6.13
C LEU A 161 -1.11 -3.39 7.38
N LEU A 162 -0.66 -2.25 7.93
CA LEU A 162 0.15 -2.19 9.16
C LEU A 162 -0.65 -2.43 10.44
N CYS A 163 -1.98 -2.29 10.40
CA CYS A 163 -2.87 -2.61 11.53
C CYS A 163 -3.15 -4.11 11.66
N LEU A 164 -2.90 -4.92 10.62
CA LEU A 164 -3.11 -6.37 10.67
C LEU A 164 -2.12 -7.05 11.61
N GLN A 165 -2.60 -8.05 12.35
CA GLN A 165 -1.81 -8.85 13.28
C GLN A 165 -0.98 -9.90 12.55
N GLU A 166 0.32 -9.93 12.81
CA GLU A 166 1.25 -10.87 12.18
C GLU A 166 0.98 -12.33 12.54
N GLN A 167 0.48 -12.62 13.76
CA GLN A 167 0.22 -14.00 14.20
C GLN A 167 -0.84 -14.68 13.31
N LEU A 168 -1.85 -13.92 12.91
CA LEU A 168 -2.98 -14.38 12.10
C LEU A 168 -2.57 -14.79 10.67
N PHE A 169 -1.40 -14.34 10.17
CA PHE A 169 -0.92 -14.76 8.86
C PHE A 169 -0.41 -16.20 8.86
N THR A 170 0.01 -16.74 10.01
CA THR A 170 0.52 -18.12 10.08
C THR A 170 -0.54 -19.12 9.66
N GLU A 171 -1.77 -18.93 10.10
CA GLU A 171 -2.91 -19.84 9.91
C GLU A 171 -3.87 -19.39 8.79
N ALA A 172 -3.59 -18.26 8.13
CA ALA A 172 -4.43 -17.72 7.08
C ALA A 172 -4.50 -18.65 5.85
N ASN A 173 -5.72 -18.90 5.37
CA ASN A 173 -5.96 -19.64 4.14
C ASN A 173 -5.63 -18.81 2.88
N VAL A 174 -5.58 -19.47 1.72
CA VAL A 174 -5.22 -18.82 0.44
C VAL A 174 -6.16 -17.67 0.07
N THR A 175 -7.46 -17.82 0.32
CA THR A 175 -8.48 -16.84 -0.06
C THR A 175 -8.34 -15.55 0.73
N SER A 176 -8.12 -15.66 2.05
CA SER A 176 -7.88 -14.52 2.93
C SER A 176 -6.59 -13.79 2.55
N LEU A 177 -5.51 -14.54 2.30
CA LEU A 177 -4.22 -13.97 1.88
C LEU A 177 -4.32 -13.27 0.52
N GLN A 178 -4.99 -13.88 -0.46
CA GLN A 178 -5.25 -13.28 -1.77
C GLN A 178 -6.11 -12.01 -1.62
N ALA A 179 -7.12 -12.03 -0.75
CA ALA A 179 -7.94 -10.87 -0.48
C ALA A 179 -7.11 -9.72 0.10
N ILE A 180 -6.21 -9.98 1.05
CA ILE A 180 -5.28 -8.97 1.60
C ILE A 180 -4.41 -8.38 0.48
N VAL A 181 -3.74 -9.25 -0.28
CA VAL A 181 -2.81 -8.84 -1.34
C VAL A 181 -3.49 -7.96 -2.38
N LYS A 182 -4.70 -8.32 -2.81
CA LYS A 182 -5.47 -7.56 -3.80
C LYS A 182 -6.09 -6.28 -3.25
N ASN A 183 -6.64 -6.33 -2.04
CA ASN A 183 -7.44 -5.22 -1.52
C ASN A 183 -6.61 -4.14 -0.82
N LEU A 184 -5.40 -4.49 -0.36
CA LEU A 184 -4.47 -3.59 0.31
C LEU A 184 -3.25 -3.22 -0.56
N ASP A 185 -3.34 -3.47 -1.87
CA ASP A 185 -2.33 -3.11 -2.88
C ASP A 185 -0.91 -3.59 -2.54
N CYS A 186 -0.79 -4.81 -2.00
CA CYS A 186 0.51 -5.33 -1.59
C CYS A 186 1.46 -5.52 -2.78
N VAL A 187 0.94 -5.85 -3.98
CA VAL A 187 1.76 -5.99 -5.20
C VAL A 187 2.40 -4.66 -5.57
N ASP A 188 1.67 -3.56 -5.48
CA ASP A 188 2.20 -2.22 -5.75
C ASP A 188 3.33 -1.85 -4.80
N LEU A 189 3.15 -2.15 -3.51
CA LEU A 189 4.19 -1.95 -2.50
C LEU A 189 5.44 -2.79 -2.78
N VAL A 190 5.29 -4.03 -3.22
CA VAL A 190 6.41 -4.90 -3.59
C VAL A 190 7.17 -4.34 -4.80
N LEU A 191 6.46 -3.92 -5.85
CA LEU A 191 7.07 -3.31 -7.03
C LEU A 191 7.79 -2.00 -6.70
N GLU A 192 7.17 -1.15 -5.85
CA GLU A 192 7.77 0.09 -5.34
C GLU A 192 9.04 -0.20 -4.53
N ALA A 193 9.05 -1.26 -3.71
CA ALA A 193 10.22 -1.70 -2.96
C ALA A 193 11.35 -2.20 -3.87
N ILE A 194 11.03 -3.02 -4.88
CA ILE A 194 12.00 -3.53 -5.87
C ILE A 194 12.69 -2.36 -6.59
N TYR A 195 11.92 -1.35 -7.00
CA TYR A 195 12.45 -0.16 -7.63
C TYR A 195 13.32 0.66 -6.66
N THR A 196 12.81 0.95 -5.46
CA THR A 196 13.50 1.77 -4.45
C THR A 196 14.84 1.17 -4.04
N TYR A 197 14.94 -0.16 -3.96
CA TYR A 197 16.16 -0.88 -3.58
C TYR A 197 17.04 -1.28 -4.77
N ASN A 198 16.72 -0.81 -5.99
CA ASN A 198 17.44 -1.14 -7.22
C ASN A 198 17.55 -2.65 -7.49
N LEU A 199 16.53 -3.42 -7.13
CA LEU A 199 16.48 -4.88 -7.27
C LEU A 199 15.84 -5.33 -8.60
N THR A 200 15.52 -4.40 -9.49
CA THR A 200 14.83 -4.66 -10.77
C THR A 200 15.55 -5.71 -11.63
N TYR A 201 16.89 -5.68 -11.65
CA TYR A 201 17.69 -6.63 -12.42
C TYR A 201 17.92 -7.96 -11.70
N GLU A 202 17.79 -7.98 -10.38
CA GLU A 202 17.92 -9.20 -9.56
C GLU A 202 16.62 -10.03 -9.62
N TYR A 203 15.46 -9.37 -9.77
CA TYR A 203 14.15 -10.00 -9.86
C TYR A 203 13.39 -9.57 -11.13
N PRO A 204 13.84 -10.01 -12.32
CA PRO A 204 13.28 -9.56 -13.59
C PRO A 204 11.85 -10.08 -13.85
N ASN A 205 11.47 -11.28 -13.40
CA ASN A 205 10.13 -11.81 -13.61
C ASN A 205 9.10 -10.99 -12.82
N LEU A 206 9.40 -10.64 -11.56
CA LEU A 206 8.55 -9.74 -10.77
C LEU A 206 8.46 -8.36 -11.42
N SER A 207 9.60 -7.78 -11.80
CA SER A 207 9.65 -6.46 -12.44
C SER A 207 8.90 -6.42 -13.78
N SER A 208 8.81 -7.56 -14.49
CA SER A 208 8.10 -7.66 -15.77
C SER A 208 6.60 -7.43 -15.67
N ASN A 209 6.02 -7.57 -14.47
CA ASN A 209 4.61 -7.41 -14.18
C ASN A 209 4.22 -5.98 -13.74
N GLU A 210 5.12 -4.99 -13.86
CA GLU A 210 4.88 -3.59 -13.45
C GLU A 210 3.63 -2.97 -14.10
N LYS A 211 3.36 -3.31 -15.36
CA LYS A 211 2.19 -2.80 -16.10
C LYS A 211 0.88 -3.42 -15.64
N GLU A 212 0.91 -4.70 -15.26
CA GLU A 212 -0.27 -5.46 -14.88
C GLU A 212 -0.67 -5.21 -13.43
N ARG A 213 0.28 -4.72 -12.61
CA ARG A 213 0.04 -4.38 -11.19
C ARG A 213 -0.52 -5.57 -10.40
N ALA A 214 -0.19 -6.79 -10.84
CA ALA A 214 -0.65 -8.04 -10.29
C ALA A 214 0.40 -9.14 -10.49
N PHE A 215 0.42 -10.12 -9.59
CA PHE A 215 1.23 -11.33 -9.72
C PHE A 215 0.30 -12.53 -9.89
N PHE A 216 0.53 -13.32 -10.94
CA PHE A 216 -0.24 -14.52 -11.24
C PHE A 216 0.58 -15.76 -10.94
N PHE A 217 -0.06 -16.77 -10.35
CA PHE A 217 0.58 -18.02 -9.91
C PHE A 217 -0.14 -19.23 -10.52
N ASP A 218 0.55 -19.96 -11.39
CA ASP A 218 0.05 -21.19 -12.03
C ASP A 218 0.64 -22.43 -11.33
N ILE A 219 0.50 -22.47 -10.00
CA ILE A 219 1.15 -23.46 -9.10
C ILE A 219 0.16 -24.04 -8.07
N PRO A 220 0.50 -25.12 -7.35
CA PRO A 220 -0.33 -25.68 -6.29
C PRO A 220 -0.66 -24.67 -5.18
N GLU A 221 -1.81 -24.85 -4.52
CA GLU A 221 -2.34 -23.93 -3.51
C GLU A 221 -1.38 -23.71 -2.32
N THR A 222 -0.72 -24.77 -1.87
CA THR A 222 0.28 -24.69 -0.78
C THR A 222 1.41 -23.73 -1.10
N THR A 223 1.90 -23.72 -2.34
CA THR A 223 2.94 -22.80 -2.78
C THR A 223 2.41 -21.37 -2.99
N LYS A 224 1.14 -21.22 -3.41
CA LYS A 224 0.48 -19.91 -3.51
C LYS A 224 0.40 -19.23 -2.14
N ILE A 225 0.09 -19.99 -1.09
CA ILE A 225 0.07 -19.48 0.30
C ILE A 225 1.43 -18.89 0.67
N CYS A 226 2.53 -19.62 0.43
CA CYS A 226 3.88 -19.12 0.69
C CYS A 226 4.19 -17.84 -0.09
N CYS A 227 3.79 -17.76 -1.37
CA CYS A 227 3.98 -16.57 -2.20
C CYS A 227 3.21 -15.36 -1.66
N TYR A 228 1.94 -15.52 -1.29
CA TYR A 228 1.15 -14.42 -0.72
C TYR A 228 1.69 -13.95 0.63
N LYS A 229 2.14 -14.86 1.49
CA LYS A 229 2.83 -14.53 2.74
C LYS A 229 4.10 -13.71 2.48
N CYS A 230 4.91 -14.10 1.49
CA CYS A 230 6.09 -13.33 1.07
C CYS A 230 5.71 -11.93 0.54
N ILE A 231 4.64 -11.80 -0.25
CA ILE A 231 4.17 -10.51 -0.75
C ILE A 231 3.75 -9.60 0.41
N ILE A 232 2.97 -10.12 1.36
CA ILE A 232 2.50 -9.38 2.54
C ILE A 232 3.69 -8.90 3.38
N PHE A 233 4.67 -9.78 3.63
CA PHE A 233 5.86 -9.43 4.41
C PHE A 233 6.67 -8.30 3.76
N VAL A 234 6.98 -8.41 2.46
CA VAL A 234 7.75 -7.37 1.75
C VAL A 234 6.97 -6.06 1.70
N ALA A 235 5.67 -6.12 1.43
CA ALA A 235 4.80 -4.95 1.42
C ALA A 235 4.74 -4.25 2.79
N ARG A 236 4.60 -5.02 3.88
CA ARG A 236 4.63 -4.52 5.25
C ARG A 236 5.98 -3.93 5.62
N ALA A 237 7.08 -4.62 5.32
CA ALA A 237 8.43 -4.12 5.58
C ALA A 237 8.67 -2.77 4.91
N PHE A 238 8.29 -2.66 3.64
CA PHE A 238 8.43 -1.41 2.89
C PHE A 238 7.52 -0.30 3.43
N ALA A 239 6.25 -0.59 3.70
CA ALA A 239 5.33 0.38 4.29
C ALA A 239 5.79 0.87 5.67
N THR A 240 6.32 -0.02 6.52
CA THR A 240 6.93 0.32 7.81
C THR A 240 8.09 1.30 7.63
N LEU A 241 9.02 1.01 6.72
CA LEU A 241 10.16 1.88 6.45
C LEU A 241 9.73 3.24 5.86
N GLN A 242 8.67 3.29 5.06
CA GLN A 242 8.09 4.54 4.56
C GLN A 242 7.56 5.41 5.71
N ILE A 243 6.78 4.82 6.63
CA ILE A 243 6.25 5.55 7.80
C ILE A 243 7.38 6.06 8.69
N LEU A 244 8.39 5.22 8.94
CA LEU A 244 9.55 5.59 9.76
C LEU A 244 10.52 6.55 9.05
N ARG A 245 10.34 6.80 7.74
CA ARG A 245 11.24 7.59 6.88
C ARG A 245 12.67 7.02 6.81
N LYS A 246 12.79 5.68 6.84
CA LYS A 246 14.07 4.94 6.86
C LYS A 246 14.27 4.05 5.64
N THR A 247 13.66 4.37 4.50
CA THR A 247 13.75 3.57 3.26
C THR A 247 15.19 3.41 2.74
N HIS A 248 16.12 4.28 3.11
CA HIS A 248 17.53 4.18 2.71
C HIS A 248 18.44 3.51 3.76
N GLU A 249 17.91 3.21 4.95
CA GLU A 249 18.67 2.71 6.11
C GLU A 249 18.26 1.28 6.46
N ILE A 250 17.98 0.45 5.47
CA ILE A 250 17.50 -0.92 5.73
C ILE A 250 18.58 -1.77 6.42
N SER A 251 18.19 -2.51 7.47
CA SER A 251 19.11 -3.38 8.20
C SER A 251 19.56 -4.54 7.29
N ARG A 252 20.77 -5.06 7.53
CA ARG A 252 21.28 -6.21 6.75
C ARG A 252 20.38 -7.45 6.92
N SER A 253 19.85 -7.66 8.12
CA SER A 253 18.91 -8.77 8.42
C SER A 253 17.62 -8.63 7.60
N LEU A 254 16.95 -7.48 7.69
CA LEU A 254 15.71 -7.24 6.95
C LEU A 254 15.93 -7.30 5.44
N THR A 255 17.05 -6.78 4.94
CA THR A 255 17.42 -6.89 3.51
C THR A 255 17.56 -8.35 3.09
N LYS A 256 18.24 -9.19 3.88
CA LYS A 256 18.38 -10.64 3.63
C LYS A 256 17.00 -11.31 3.58
N ASN A 257 16.11 -10.98 4.51
CA ASN A 257 14.76 -11.54 4.59
C ASN A 257 13.88 -11.09 3.41
N ILE A 258 13.90 -9.81 3.04
CA ILE A 258 13.20 -9.28 1.86
C ILE A 258 13.68 -10.01 0.60
N LYS A 259 14.99 -10.11 0.39
CA LYS A 259 15.56 -10.79 -0.79
C LYS A 259 15.12 -12.25 -0.87
N LYS A 260 15.07 -12.96 0.25
CA LYS A 260 14.57 -14.34 0.30
C LYS A 260 13.11 -14.46 -0.11
N CYS A 261 12.25 -13.59 0.44
CA CYS A 261 10.85 -13.52 0.02
C CYS A 261 10.71 -13.23 -1.46
N LEU A 262 11.45 -12.25 -1.99
CA LEU A 262 11.45 -11.93 -3.42
C LEU A 262 11.90 -13.12 -4.28
N SER A 263 12.95 -13.85 -3.89
CA SER A 263 13.39 -15.06 -4.60
C SER A 263 12.33 -16.16 -4.65
N ILE A 264 11.56 -16.33 -3.57
CA ILE A 264 10.45 -17.29 -3.52
C ILE A 264 9.34 -16.88 -4.50
N ILE A 265 8.95 -15.61 -4.51
CA ILE A 265 7.90 -15.11 -5.42
C ILE A 265 8.39 -15.18 -6.88
N GLU A 266 9.62 -14.74 -7.17
CA GLU A 266 10.26 -14.73 -8.49
C GLU A 266 10.28 -16.11 -9.17
N LYS A 267 10.49 -17.17 -8.38
CA LYS A 267 10.49 -18.57 -8.87
C LYS A 267 9.12 -19.03 -9.37
N HIS A 268 8.05 -18.44 -8.86
CA HIS A 268 6.70 -18.96 -9.02
C HIS A 268 5.74 -18.01 -9.73
N VAL A 269 6.11 -16.73 -9.86
CA VAL A 269 5.33 -15.73 -10.60
C VAL A 269 5.37 -16.02 -12.09
N ARG A 270 4.22 -15.86 -12.76
CA ARG A 270 4.14 -15.90 -14.21
C ARG A 270 4.95 -14.74 -14.81
N MET A 271 5.88 -15.09 -15.69
CA MET A 271 6.72 -14.13 -16.41
C MET A 271 5.95 -13.51 -17.59
N ASN A 272 6.11 -12.20 -17.78
CA ASN A 272 5.77 -11.55 -19.05
C ASN A 272 6.97 -11.63 -20.02
N PRO A 273 6.92 -12.47 -21.07
CA PRO A 273 8.09 -12.80 -21.88
C PRO A 273 8.67 -11.58 -22.61
N GLN A 274 7.83 -10.65 -23.06
CA GLN A 274 8.28 -9.48 -23.82
C GLN A 274 9.12 -8.54 -22.94
N THR A 275 8.63 -8.23 -21.74
CA THR A 275 9.31 -7.33 -20.80
C THR A 275 10.57 -7.97 -20.21
N VAL A 276 10.57 -9.29 -19.92
CA VAL A 276 11.76 -9.97 -19.37
C VAL A 276 12.90 -10.00 -20.37
N THR A 277 12.65 -10.27 -21.65
CA THR A 277 13.72 -10.22 -22.67
C THR A 277 14.36 -8.84 -22.75
N GLU A 278 13.55 -7.77 -22.64
CA GLU A 278 14.07 -6.40 -22.62
C GLU A 278 14.90 -6.11 -21.36
N LEU A 279 14.43 -6.53 -20.18
CA LEU A 279 15.13 -6.35 -18.91
C LEU A 279 16.46 -7.10 -18.87
N ARG A 280 16.51 -8.35 -19.36
CA ARG A 280 17.75 -9.15 -19.45
C ARG A 280 18.77 -8.51 -20.40
N ARG A 281 18.32 -8.02 -21.56
CA ARG A 281 19.18 -7.28 -22.49
C ARG A 281 19.70 -5.97 -21.88
N LYS A 282 18.91 -5.31 -21.02
CA LYS A 282 19.34 -4.10 -20.29
C LYS A 282 20.33 -4.44 -19.18
N SER A 283 20.13 -5.53 -18.44
CA SER A 283 21.05 -5.97 -17.38
C SER A 283 22.41 -6.33 -17.95
N GLU A 284 22.48 -7.10 -19.04
CA GLU A 284 23.75 -7.45 -19.70
C GLU A 284 24.55 -6.20 -20.09
N LYS A 285 23.88 -5.18 -20.64
CA LYS A 285 24.53 -3.90 -20.97
C LYS A 285 25.01 -3.15 -19.73
N TYR A 286 24.23 -3.19 -18.65
CA TYR A 286 24.60 -2.52 -17.40
C TYR A 286 25.84 -3.16 -16.77
N PHE A 287 25.90 -4.49 -16.70
CA PHE A 287 27.06 -5.21 -16.16
C PHE A 287 28.30 -5.03 -17.04
N ASN A 288 28.18 -5.20 -18.36
CA ASN A 288 29.31 -5.04 -19.28
C ASN A 288 29.86 -3.60 -19.30
N SER A 289 29.02 -2.58 -19.04
CA SER A 289 29.47 -1.18 -19.03
C SER A 289 30.30 -0.78 -17.80
N ASN A 290 30.28 -1.58 -16.73
CA ASN A 290 31.05 -1.29 -15.52
C ASN A 290 32.46 -1.91 -15.55
N ASP A 291 32.68 -2.98 -16.31
CA ASP A 291 33.98 -3.65 -16.39
C ASP A 291 34.97 -2.92 -17.33
N ASP A 292 34.47 -2.16 -18.30
CA ASP A 292 35.29 -1.42 -19.28
C ASP A 292 35.75 -0.02 -18.80
N LYS A 293 35.85 0.22 -17.49
CA LYS A 293 36.63 1.36 -16.98
C LYS A 293 38.07 0.90 -16.75
N PRO A 294 38.97 1.02 -17.75
CA PRO A 294 40.37 0.76 -17.54
C PRO A 294 40.86 1.68 -16.43
N ASN A 295 41.43 1.07 -15.39
CA ASN A 295 42.04 1.72 -14.26
C ASN A 295 43.34 2.43 -14.73
N SER A 296 43.24 3.44 -15.58
CA SER A 296 44.36 4.12 -16.25
C SER A 296 45.04 5.17 -15.35
N LYS A 297 45.12 4.92 -14.04
CA LYS A 297 45.81 5.78 -13.06
C LYS A 297 46.98 5.09 -12.34
N ALA A 298 47.57 4.06 -12.96
CA ALA A 298 48.81 3.45 -12.50
C ALA A 298 49.91 3.58 -13.56
N SER A 299 50.32 4.81 -13.89
CA SER A 299 51.65 5.11 -14.48
C SER A 299 51.75 6.62 -14.73
N LYS A 300 52.22 7.36 -13.72
CA LYS A 300 52.94 8.65 -13.82
C LYS A 300 53.20 9.17 -12.41
N LEU A 301 54.04 8.47 -11.67
CA LEU A 301 54.73 9.04 -10.51
C LEU A 301 56.20 8.60 -10.60
N ASN A 302 56.95 9.34 -11.41
CA ASN A 302 58.39 9.53 -11.31
C ASN A 302 58.81 10.50 -12.43
N GLN A 303 58.74 11.82 -12.15
CA GLN A 303 59.81 12.77 -12.51
C GLN A 303 59.47 14.22 -12.14
N CYS A 304 60.44 14.82 -11.44
CA CYS A 304 60.93 16.19 -11.56
C CYS A 304 60.16 17.34 -10.87
N ASP A 305 60.58 17.58 -9.64
CA ASP A 305 61.19 18.83 -9.13
C ASP A 305 60.99 20.18 -9.86
N GLN A 306 60.69 21.17 -9.01
CA GLN A 306 61.05 22.60 -9.05
C GLN A 306 60.57 23.47 -10.23
N SER A 307 59.65 24.39 -9.93
CA SER A 307 60.01 25.82 -9.86
C SER A 307 58.82 26.70 -9.46
N ALA A 308 59.16 27.69 -8.63
CA ALA A 308 58.29 28.73 -8.11
C ALA A 308 57.79 29.71 -9.19
N LYS A 309 56.56 30.25 -9.02
CA LYS A 309 56.29 31.72 -8.99
C LYS A 309 54.79 32.06 -9.03
N ARG A 310 54.38 32.79 -7.99
CA ARG A 310 53.71 34.11 -8.01
C ARG A 310 52.37 34.32 -8.76
N ARG A 311 51.50 35.01 -8.01
CA ARG A 311 50.51 36.07 -8.38
C ARG A 311 49.20 35.58 -9.00
N ARG A 312 48.07 36.29 -8.91
CA ARG A 312 47.43 37.28 -8.00
C ARG A 312 46.10 37.59 -8.73
N SER A 313 45.00 37.68 -7.98
CA SER A 313 43.83 38.58 -8.19
C SER A 313 43.02 38.62 -9.52
N SER A 314 41.69 38.62 -9.29
CA SER A 314 40.65 39.55 -9.79
C SER A 314 39.88 39.30 -11.09
N VAL A 315 38.55 39.16 -10.91
CA VAL A 315 37.43 39.95 -11.48
C VAL A 315 37.47 40.28 -12.98
N THR A 316 36.42 39.89 -13.71
CA THR A 316 35.53 40.82 -14.44
C THR A 316 34.34 40.10 -15.08
N ALA A 317 33.16 40.67 -14.84
CA ALA A 317 31.95 40.43 -15.61
C ALA A 317 32.08 41.09 -16.99
N SER A 318 31.47 40.51 -18.03
CA SER A 318 31.23 41.22 -19.28
C SER A 318 29.96 40.71 -19.95
N ILE A 319 29.03 41.65 -20.04
CA ILE A 319 27.81 41.66 -20.83
C ILE A 319 28.17 41.51 -22.31
N THR A 320 27.43 40.69 -23.05
CA THR A 320 27.29 40.89 -24.50
C THR A 320 25.83 40.75 -24.89
N SER A 321 25.27 41.87 -25.34
CA SER A 321 24.00 41.96 -26.05
C SER A 321 24.10 41.26 -27.39
N ASN A 322 23.01 40.69 -27.90
CA ASN A 322 22.85 40.67 -29.35
C ASN A 322 21.41 40.92 -29.79
N ARG A 323 21.35 41.80 -30.79
CA ARG A 323 20.20 42.46 -31.41
C ARG A 323 19.46 41.55 -32.40
N ASN A 324 18.17 41.85 -32.52
CA ASN A 324 17.35 41.96 -33.74
C ASN A 324 17.42 40.86 -34.81
N ARG A 325 16.26 40.26 -35.08
CA ARG A 325 15.72 40.25 -36.45
C ARG A 325 14.20 40.10 -36.47
N VAL A 326 13.63 40.91 -37.36
CA VAL A 326 12.21 41.17 -37.65
C VAL A 326 11.81 40.36 -38.89
N ASP A 327 10.49 40.18 -39.08
CA ASP A 327 9.76 39.82 -40.31
C ASP A 327 9.88 38.35 -40.77
N ASP A 328 8.85 37.63 -41.21
CA ASP A 328 7.64 38.01 -41.95
C ASP A 328 6.42 37.10 -41.64
N GLU A 329 5.23 37.68 -41.86
CA GLU A 329 3.96 36.97 -42.10
C GLU A 329 3.98 36.20 -43.42
N GLU A 330 3.28 35.06 -43.51
CA GLU A 330 2.20 34.89 -44.49
C GLU A 330 1.40 33.61 -44.24
N ALA A 331 0.16 33.62 -44.69
CA ALA A 331 -0.92 32.72 -44.35
C ALA A 331 -1.36 31.82 -45.54
N ILE A 332 -2.40 31.02 -45.28
CA ILE A 332 -3.45 30.58 -46.22
C ILE A 332 -3.25 29.24 -46.99
N SER A 333 -4.03 28.23 -46.55
CA SER A 333 -4.93 27.32 -47.31
C SER A 333 -4.48 26.05 -48.05
N ALA A 334 -5.14 24.97 -47.61
CA ALA A 334 -6.09 24.08 -48.33
C ALA A 334 -5.64 23.10 -49.44
N SER A 335 -5.97 21.83 -49.15
CA SER A 335 -6.59 20.78 -50.01
C SER A 335 -5.93 20.34 -51.32
N ALA A 336 -5.64 19.04 -51.45
CA ALA A 336 -6.38 18.10 -52.33
C ALA A 336 -5.69 16.73 -52.43
N SER A 337 -6.53 15.70 -52.59
CA SER A 337 -6.22 14.28 -52.82
C SER A 337 -5.54 14.02 -54.17
N ALA A 338 -4.70 12.98 -54.26
CA ALA A 338 -4.78 11.92 -55.29
C ALA A 338 -3.71 10.83 -55.12
N SER A 339 -4.12 9.63 -55.54
CA SER A 339 -3.42 8.35 -55.62
C SER A 339 -2.32 8.32 -56.71
N ALA A 340 -1.21 7.59 -56.45
CA ALA A 340 -0.63 6.59 -57.37
C ALA A 340 0.69 5.98 -56.85
N THR A 341 0.87 4.70 -57.16
CA THR A 341 1.96 3.78 -56.86
C THR A 341 3.28 4.09 -57.57
N ALA A 342 4.41 4.02 -56.86
CA ALA A 342 5.71 3.62 -57.43
C ALA A 342 6.73 3.24 -56.33
N THR A 343 7.31 2.05 -56.48
CA THR A 343 8.43 1.51 -55.72
C THR A 343 9.68 2.37 -55.87
N SER A 344 10.12 3.02 -54.80
CA SER A 344 11.43 3.69 -54.74
C SER A 344 12.11 3.46 -53.39
N LYS A 345 13.37 3.04 -53.47
CA LYS A 345 14.23 2.61 -52.37
C LYS A 345 14.34 3.71 -51.31
N ARG A 346 13.94 3.41 -50.07
CA ARG A 346 14.05 4.33 -48.92
C ARG A 346 15.52 4.67 -48.63
N PRO A 347 15.94 5.93 -48.71
CA PRO A 347 17.21 6.35 -48.12
C PRO A 347 17.07 6.33 -46.59
N CYS A 348 17.99 5.65 -45.91
CA CYS A 348 18.14 5.70 -44.45
C CYS A 348 18.37 7.15 -44.01
N LYS A 349 17.30 7.83 -43.58
CA LYS A 349 17.41 9.08 -42.83
C LYS A 349 18.17 8.80 -41.53
N LYS A 350 19.42 9.23 -41.47
CA LYS A 350 20.14 9.46 -40.22
C LYS A 350 19.22 10.28 -39.31
N ILE A 351 18.73 9.67 -38.24
CA ILE A 351 18.08 10.38 -37.14
C ILE A 351 19.17 11.26 -36.54
N ARG A 352 19.21 12.52 -37.01
CA ARG A 352 19.92 13.60 -36.35
C ARG A 352 19.28 13.66 -34.95
N ARG A 353 20.06 13.32 -33.92
CA ARG A 353 19.67 13.54 -32.51
C ARG A 353 19.14 14.95 -32.42
N SER A 354 17.81 15.09 -32.30
CA SER A 354 17.21 16.39 -32.02
C SER A 354 17.75 16.78 -30.66
N VAL A 355 18.55 17.84 -30.64
CA VAL A 355 18.88 18.57 -29.43
C VAL A 355 17.57 18.76 -28.70
N VAL A 356 17.45 18.12 -27.53
CA VAL A 356 16.34 18.34 -26.60
C VAL A 356 16.35 19.85 -26.37
N LYS A 357 15.46 20.56 -27.04
CA LYS A 357 15.17 21.94 -26.69
C LYS A 357 14.73 21.84 -25.24
N SER A 358 15.55 22.35 -24.34
CA SER A 358 15.17 22.63 -22.97
C SER A 358 13.94 23.53 -23.06
N GLU A 359 12.76 22.91 -23.06
CA GLU A 359 11.50 23.62 -22.94
C GLU A 359 11.67 24.50 -21.70
N SER A 360 11.63 25.81 -21.95
CA SER A 360 11.95 26.82 -20.96
C SER A 360 11.16 26.54 -19.70
N LEU A 361 11.82 26.56 -18.54
CA LEU A 361 11.21 26.40 -17.23
C LEU A 361 10.04 27.39 -16.99
N LEU A 362 9.97 28.47 -17.77
CA LEU A 362 8.82 29.37 -17.79
C LEU A 362 7.56 28.76 -18.44
N LEU A 363 7.71 27.92 -19.47
CA LEU A 363 6.59 27.26 -20.12
C LEU A 363 5.94 26.26 -19.17
N SER A 364 6.74 25.49 -18.42
CA SER A 364 6.20 24.58 -17.40
C SER A 364 5.53 25.32 -16.25
N PHE A 365 6.05 26.49 -15.83
CA PHE A 365 5.37 27.33 -14.82
C PHE A 365 4.01 27.84 -15.31
N LYS A 366 3.92 28.32 -16.56
CA LYS A 366 2.66 28.77 -17.15
C LYS A 366 1.63 27.65 -17.24
N ILE A 367 2.05 26.46 -17.67
CA ILE A 367 1.18 25.27 -17.72
C ILE A 367 0.68 24.91 -16.32
N MET A 368 1.55 24.92 -15.30
CA MET A 368 1.13 24.66 -13.92
C MET A 368 0.13 25.70 -13.41
N GLN A 369 0.36 26.99 -13.69
CA GLN A 369 -0.55 28.06 -13.28
C GLN A 369 -1.94 27.91 -13.91
N GLU A 370 -2.00 27.56 -15.20
CA GLU A 370 -3.26 27.28 -15.89
C GLU A 370 -3.99 26.06 -15.30
N GLN A 371 -3.26 24.99 -14.95
CA GLN A 371 -3.84 23.82 -14.30
C GLN A 371 -4.38 24.14 -12.90
N THR A 372 -3.64 24.91 -12.09
CA THR A 372 -4.11 25.38 -10.77
C THR A 372 -5.38 26.22 -10.90
N GLN A 373 -5.47 27.10 -11.90
CA GLN A 373 -6.66 27.91 -12.14
C GLN A 373 -7.87 27.05 -12.51
N ARG A 374 -7.70 26.04 -13.38
CA ARG A 374 -8.78 25.10 -13.75
C ARG A 374 -9.29 24.31 -12.55
N ILE A 375 -8.39 23.86 -11.67
CA ILE A 375 -8.76 23.16 -10.44
C ILE A 375 -9.57 24.09 -9.53
N SER A 376 -9.13 25.34 -9.35
CA SER A 376 -9.87 26.32 -8.54
C SER A 376 -11.29 26.56 -9.07
N GLN A 377 -11.43 26.77 -10.39
CA GLN A 377 -12.73 26.95 -11.04
C GLN A 377 -13.64 25.73 -10.86
N THR A 378 -13.07 24.53 -10.97
CA THR A 378 -13.82 23.27 -10.78
C THR A 378 -14.28 23.13 -9.32
N MET A 379 -13.43 23.49 -8.36
CA MET A 379 -13.78 23.48 -6.94
C MET A 379 -14.89 24.48 -6.62
N ASP A 380 -14.86 25.67 -7.20
CA ASP A 380 -15.90 26.67 -6.98
C ASP A 380 -17.23 26.25 -7.62
N PHE A 381 -17.20 25.62 -8.81
CA PHE A 381 -18.39 25.00 -9.41
C PHE A 381 -19.03 23.95 -8.48
N PHE A 382 -18.22 23.05 -7.91
CA PHE A 382 -18.73 22.05 -6.97
C PHE A 382 -19.28 22.67 -5.68
N LYS A 383 -18.65 23.73 -5.16
CA LYS A 383 -19.20 24.45 -4.00
C LYS A 383 -20.58 25.03 -4.31
N THR A 384 -20.76 25.64 -5.49
CA THR A 384 -22.06 26.20 -5.88
C THR A 384 -23.12 25.11 -6.00
N GLN A 385 -22.83 24.00 -6.69
CA GLN A 385 -23.79 22.88 -6.79
C GLN A 385 -24.13 22.27 -5.44
N LEU A 386 -23.14 22.07 -4.56
CA LEU A 386 -23.37 21.51 -3.24
C LEU A 386 -24.12 22.49 -2.31
N GLN A 387 -23.97 23.80 -2.52
CA GLN A 387 -24.69 24.80 -1.75
C GLN A 387 -26.20 24.72 -2.03
N ASP A 388 -26.60 24.56 -3.30
CA ASP A 388 -28.02 24.41 -3.67
C ASP A 388 -28.62 23.12 -3.08
N HIS A 389 -27.89 22.00 -3.14
CA HIS A 389 -28.32 20.74 -2.52
C HIS A 389 -28.41 20.83 -0.99
N ARG A 390 -27.48 21.54 -0.35
CA ARG A 390 -27.48 21.75 1.09
C ARG A 390 -28.69 22.58 1.53
N ASP A 391 -29.03 23.63 0.81
CA ASP A 391 -30.17 24.48 1.15
C ASP A 391 -31.50 23.76 0.90
N MET A 392 -31.58 22.91 -0.14
CA MET A 392 -32.72 22.01 -0.38
C MET A 392 -32.93 21.02 0.76
N LEU A 393 -31.89 20.27 1.16
CA LEU A 393 -31.95 19.34 2.30
C LEU A 393 -32.33 20.05 3.61
N ARG A 394 -31.82 21.27 3.82
CA ARG A 394 -32.17 22.08 5.00
C ARG A 394 -33.63 22.50 5.00
N GLY A 395 -34.21 22.75 3.83
CA GLY A 395 -35.64 22.98 3.63
C GLY A 395 -36.47 21.75 3.97
N GLU A 396 -36.12 20.60 3.40
CA GLU A 396 -36.83 19.33 3.63
C GLU A 396 -36.82 18.89 5.10
N ILE A 397 -35.69 19.04 5.79
CA ILE A 397 -35.58 18.76 7.23
C ILE A 397 -36.48 19.71 8.02
N ARG A 398 -36.47 21.00 7.70
CA ARG A 398 -37.30 22.01 8.39
C ARG A 398 -38.79 21.72 8.21
N ASP A 399 -39.21 21.34 7.01
CA ASP A 399 -40.60 21.02 6.71
C ASP A 399 -41.06 19.71 7.36
N SER A 400 -40.16 18.72 7.43
CA SER A 400 -40.41 17.47 8.16
C SER A 400 -40.64 17.72 9.65
N ILE A 401 -39.79 18.54 10.28
CA ILE A 401 -39.94 18.93 11.70
C ILE A 401 -41.27 19.68 11.92
N LYS A 402 -41.63 20.63 11.05
CA LYS A 402 -42.91 21.35 11.17
C LYS A 402 -44.12 20.41 11.06
N LYS A 403 -44.05 19.43 10.15
CA LYS A 403 -45.12 18.44 9.96
C LYS A 403 -45.29 17.55 11.20
N GLU A 404 -44.17 17.15 11.81
CA GLU A 404 -44.17 16.35 13.04
C GLU A 404 -44.75 17.13 14.23
N VAL A 405 -44.34 18.38 14.43
CA VAL A 405 -44.90 19.25 15.50
C VAL A 405 -46.40 19.48 15.33
N LYS A 406 -46.88 19.65 14.09
CA LYS A 406 -48.31 19.81 13.79
C LYS A 406 -49.10 18.53 14.05
N ALA A 407 -48.53 17.36 13.75
CA ALA A 407 -49.14 16.07 14.06
C ALA A 407 -49.25 15.85 15.58
N SER A 408 -48.22 16.22 16.35
CA SER A 408 -48.23 16.10 17.81
C SER A 408 -49.19 17.07 18.51
N SER A 409 -49.41 18.28 17.97
CA SER A 409 -50.35 19.25 18.55
C SER A 409 -51.82 19.00 18.21
N GLY A 410 -52.13 18.19 17.20
CA GLY A 410 -53.51 17.94 16.73
C GLY A 410 -54.27 16.87 17.52
N GLY A 411 -53.61 16.09 18.38
CA GLY A 411 -54.18 14.86 18.95
C GLY A 411 -54.97 14.99 20.26
N ASN A 412 -55.09 16.19 20.86
CA ASN A 412 -55.56 16.30 22.25
C ASN A 412 -56.94 16.99 22.43
N ARG A 413 -57.82 16.97 21.42
CA ARG A 413 -59.17 17.55 21.49
C ARG A 413 -60.27 16.58 21.08
N SER A 414 -60.40 15.46 21.78
CA SER A 414 -61.67 14.71 21.81
C SER A 414 -61.62 13.64 22.90
N ASN A 415 -62.03 14.00 24.12
CA ASN A 415 -62.71 13.10 25.05
C ASN A 415 -63.25 13.94 26.21
N GLY A 416 -64.46 14.44 26.00
CA GLY A 416 -65.22 15.23 26.96
C GLY A 416 -66.68 15.19 26.57
N ARG A 417 -67.29 14.01 26.67
CA ARG A 417 -68.74 13.83 26.82
C ARG A 417 -69.03 12.48 27.46
#